data_AF-A0A948NI03-F1
#
_entry.id   AF-A0A948NI03-F1
#
_cell.length_a   1.000
_cell.length_b   1.000
_cell.length_c   1.000
_cell.angle_alpha   90.00
_cell.angle_beta   90.00
_cell.angle_gamma   90.00
#
_symmetry.space_group_name_H-M   'P 1'
#
loop_
_entity.id
_entity.type
_entity.pdbx_description
1 polymer ?
#
loop_
_entity_poly.entity_id
_entity_poly.type
_entity_poly.pdbx_seq_one_letter_code
_entity_poly.pdbx_strand_id
1 'polypeptide(L)'
;MPKIKGAENLATIQRKILEERGLEKVKSDPTKKKQHSRLLTISVSSRDHLKTPTMRLLEIKFGEPIEFMLLRGSLSAVARKLAMIDKSTASKWIKKLNLRQQLP
;
A
#
# COMPACT_ATOMS: atom_id res chain seq x y z
N MET A 1 -31.73 40.39 -34.56
CA MET A 1 -30.39 39.79 -34.37
C MET A 1 -30.52 38.29 -34.16
N PRO A 2 -29.89 37.44 -34.98
CA PRO A 2 -30.09 35.99 -34.97
C PRO A 2 -29.23 35.30 -33.89
N LYS A 3 -29.85 34.41 -33.09
CA LYS A 3 -29.16 33.58 -32.08
C LYS A 3 -28.69 32.27 -32.74
N ILE A 4 -27.38 32.04 -32.70
CA ILE A 4 -26.69 30.91 -33.34
C ILE A 4 -26.93 29.64 -32.50
N LYS A 5 -27.64 28.66 -33.09
CA LYS A 5 -27.91 27.31 -32.57
C LYS A 5 -26.65 26.42 -32.61
N GLY A 6 -25.69 26.67 -31.72
CA GLY A 6 -24.42 25.91 -31.67
C GLY A 6 -24.29 24.92 -30.52
N ALA A 7 -25.07 25.06 -29.44
CA ALA A 7 -24.86 24.31 -28.19
C ALA A 7 -25.54 22.93 -28.16
N GLU A 8 -26.55 22.71 -29.00
CA GLU A 8 -27.40 21.51 -28.93
C GLU A 8 -26.74 20.27 -29.55
N ASN A 9 -25.80 20.46 -30.48
CA ASN A 9 -25.13 19.35 -31.19
C ASN A 9 -24.02 18.69 -30.36
N LEU A 10 -23.33 19.44 -29.49
CA LEU A 10 -22.21 18.91 -28.70
C LEU A 10 -22.68 17.93 -27.62
N ALA A 11 -23.82 18.21 -26.99
CA ALA A 11 -24.41 17.32 -25.99
C ALA A 11 -24.82 15.97 -26.59
N THR A 12 -25.33 15.97 -27.83
CA THR A 12 -25.77 14.77 -28.54
C THR A 12 -24.57 13.90 -28.96
N ILE A 13 -23.48 14.53 -29.40
CA ILE A 13 -22.23 13.83 -29.76
C ILE A 13 -21.57 13.21 -28.53
N GLN A 14 -21.50 13.94 -27.41
CA GLN A 14 -20.94 13.41 -26.16
C GLN A 14 -21.74 12.22 -25.63
N ARG A 15 -23.07 12.24 -25.76
CA ARG A 15 -23.94 11.14 -25.33
C ARG A 15 -23.70 9.86 -26.13
N LYS A 16 -23.57 10.00 -27.45
CA LYS A 16 -23.32 8.87 -28.37
C LYS A 16 -21.95 8.22 -28.17
N ILE A 17 -20.92 9.03 -27.87
CA ILE A 17 -19.57 8.53 -27.55
C ILE A 17 -19.55 7.78 -26.20
N LEU A 18 -20.34 8.20 -25.21
CA LEU A 18 -20.46 7.49 -23.93
C LEU A 18 -21.18 6.14 -24.09
N GLU A 19 -22.16 6.06 -24.97
CA GLU A 19 -22.94 4.85 -25.26
C GLU A 19 -22.11 3.80 -26.00
N GLU A 20 -21.36 4.19 -27.05
CA GLU A 20 -20.47 3.29 -27.79
C GLU A 20 -19.29 2.75 -26.96
N ARG A 21 -18.87 3.47 -25.90
CA ARG A 21 -17.79 3.05 -25.00
C ARG A 21 -18.28 2.25 -23.79
N GLY A 22 -19.55 1.88 -23.74
CA GLY A 22 -20.12 1.08 -22.65
C GLY A 22 -20.07 1.77 -21.28
N LEU A 23 -20.03 3.11 -21.26
CA LEU A 23 -19.99 3.92 -20.04
C LEU A 23 -21.39 4.45 -19.69
N GLU A 24 -22.42 3.63 -19.89
CA GLU A 24 -23.73 3.91 -19.31
C GLU A 24 -23.67 3.75 -17.79
N LYS A 25 -23.57 4.91 -17.15
CA LYS A 25 -23.91 5.24 -15.77
C LYS A 25 -24.63 4.12 -15.01
N VAL A 26 -23.86 3.45 -14.14
CA VAL A 26 -24.40 2.83 -12.93
C VAL A 26 -25.13 3.93 -12.17
N LYS A 27 -26.47 3.89 -12.22
CA LYS A 27 -27.36 4.71 -11.40
C LYS A 27 -26.91 4.55 -9.94
N SER A 28 -26.52 5.66 -9.33
CA SER A 28 -26.22 5.74 -7.91
C SER A 28 -27.53 5.57 -7.13
N ASP A 29 -27.85 4.32 -6.80
CA ASP A 29 -28.79 3.97 -5.72
C ASP A 29 -28.06 4.23 -4.38
N PRO A 30 -28.57 5.10 -3.47
CA PRO A 30 -27.90 5.39 -2.20
C PRO A 30 -28.07 4.28 -1.15
N THR A 31 -28.56 3.09 -1.52
CA THR A 31 -29.00 2.07 -0.57
C THR A 31 -28.61 0.66 -0.99
N LYS A 32 -27.31 0.34 -1.08
CA LYS A 32 -26.88 -1.08 -1.08
C LYS A 32 -25.42 -1.25 -0.65
N LYS A 33 -25.30 -1.68 0.61
CA LYS A 33 -24.27 -2.53 1.24
C LYS A 33 -22.86 -2.52 0.61
N LYS A 34 -21.92 -1.94 1.37
CA LYS A 34 -20.47 -2.16 1.31
C LYS A 34 -20.15 -3.61 0.90
N GLN A 35 -19.87 -3.82 -0.39
CA GLN A 35 -19.12 -4.99 -0.80
C GLN A 35 -17.67 -4.71 -0.43
N HIS A 36 -17.27 -5.21 0.74
CA HIS A 36 -15.87 -5.48 1.03
C HIS A 36 -15.39 -6.39 -0.10
N SER A 37 -14.76 -5.80 -1.12
CA SER A 37 -13.84 -6.53 -1.98
C SER A 37 -12.91 -7.25 -1.02
N ARG A 38 -12.92 -8.58 -1.08
CA ARG A 38 -12.06 -9.45 -0.28
C ARG A 38 -10.61 -9.06 -0.59
N LEU A 39 -10.10 -8.08 0.14
CA LEU A 39 -8.68 -7.81 0.23
C LEU A 39 -8.09 -9.14 0.67
N LEU A 40 -7.24 -9.71 -0.17
CA LEU A 40 -6.38 -10.81 0.18
C LEU A 40 -5.79 -10.44 1.53
N THR A 41 -6.26 -11.10 2.59
CA THR A 41 -5.62 -11.04 3.89
C THR A 41 -4.32 -11.77 3.73
N ILE A 42 -3.33 -11.05 3.20
CA ILE A 42 -1.93 -11.31 3.50
C ILE A 42 -1.93 -11.45 5.00
N SER A 43 -1.49 -12.59 5.53
CA SER A 43 -1.36 -12.79 6.96
C SER A 43 -0.33 -11.78 7.46
N VAL A 44 -0.83 -10.59 7.75
CA VAL A 44 -0.10 -9.47 8.32
C VAL A 44 0.40 -10.04 9.63
N SER A 45 1.69 -10.39 9.69
CA SER A 45 2.33 -10.73 10.96
C SER A 45 1.88 -9.65 11.93
N SER A 46 1.50 -9.98 13.17
CA SER A 46 0.86 -8.99 14.07
C SER A 46 1.69 -7.71 14.28
N ARG A 47 2.94 -7.66 13.78
CA ARG A 47 3.86 -6.51 13.78
C ARG A 47 4.03 -5.80 12.43
N ASP A 48 3.41 -6.25 11.34
CA ASP A 48 3.56 -5.66 9.99
C ASP A 48 3.04 -4.21 9.90
N HIS A 49 2.12 -3.83 10.80
CA HIS A 49 1.68 -2.44 10.95
C HIS A 49 2.76 -1.54 11.57
N LEU A 50 3.73 -2.11 12.30
CA LEU A 50 4.87 -1.40 12.87
C LEU A 50 6.03 -1.26 11.87
N LYS A 51 6.01 -2.04 10.78
CA LYS A 51 7.08 -2.05 9.79
C LYS A 51 7.09 -0.76 8.97
N THR A 52 8.28 -0.18 8.83
CA THR A 52 8.52 0.98 7.97
C THR A 52 8.67 0.53 6.50
N PRO A 53 8.48 1.43 5.51
CA PRO A 53 8.74 1.10 4.11
C PRO A 53 10.15 0.55 3.88
N THR A 54 11.15 1.10 4.57
CA THR A 54 12.54 0.62 4.52
C THR A 54 12.66 -0.82 5.01
N MET A 55 11.98 -1.19 6.11
CA MET A 55 11.97 -2.57 6.59
C MET A 55 11.40 -3.52 5.54
N ARG A 56 10.26 -3.17 4.93
CA ARG A 56 9.63 -3.99 3.88
C ARG A 56 10.53 -4.15 2.65
N LEU A 57 11.21 -3.07 2.25
CA LEU A 57 12.16 -3.12 1.14
C LEU A 57 13.33 -4.07 1.44
N LEU A 58 13.83 -4.07 2.67
CA LEU A 58 14.87 -5.00 3.09
C LEU A 58 14.35 -6.45 3.14
N GLU A 59 13.14 -6.68 3.62
CA GLU A 59 12.52 -8.03 3.59
C GLU A 59 12.41 -8.57 2.16
N ILE A 60 11.98 -7.74 1.21
CA ILE A 60 11.92 -8.11 -0.21
C ILE A 60 13.33 -8.42 -0.75
N LYS A 61 14.33 -7.58 -0.41
CA LYS A 61 15.70 -7.73 -0.89
C LYS A 61 16.39 -8.99 -0.36
N PHE A 62 16.14 -9.35 0.89
CA PHE A 62 16.83 -10.45 1.57
C PHE A 62 16.00 -11.73 1.66
N GLY A 63 14.70 -11.68 1.38
CA GLY A 63 13.80 -12.84 1.43
C GLY A 63 13.55 -13.38 2.84
N GLU A 64 13.95 -12.64 3.89
CA GLU A 64 13.77 -13.00 5.29
C GLU A 64 13.06 -11.88 6.05
N PRO A 65 12.23 -12.17 7.07
CA PRO A 65 11.62 -11.15 7.92
C PRO A 65 12.66 -10.29 8.63
N ILE A 66 12.39 -8.98 8.74
CA ILE A 66 13.34 -8.05 9.34
C ILE A 66 13.57 -8.36 10.81
N GLU A 67 12.56 -8.91 11.50
CA GLU A 67 12.68 -9.38 12.88
C GLU A 67 13.78 -10.43 13.04
N PHE A 68 13.82 -11.39 12.12
CA PHE A 68 14.82 -12.44 12.12
C PHE A 68 16.21 -11.87 11.84
N MET A 69 16.32 -10.97 10.86
CA MET A 69 17.58 -10.32 10.52
C MET A 69 18.14 -9.48 11.68
N LEU A 70 17.28 -8.75 12.40
CA LEU A 70 17.67 -7.92 13.54
C LEU A 70 18.12 -8.73 14.75
N LEU A 71 17.62 -9.96 14.91
CA LEU A 71 18.01 -10.89 15.97
C LEU A 71 19.26 -11.72 15.62
N ARG A 72 19.66 -11.75 14.34
CA ARG A 72 20.76 -12.55 13.82
C ARG A 72 22.11 -11.88 14.10
N GLY A 73 22.52 -11.90 15.37
CA GLY A 73 23.83 -11.45 15.83
C GLY A 73 23.86 -10.02 16.37
N SER A 74 25.05 -9.41 16.42
CA SER A 74 25.23 -8.08 16.99
C SER A 74 24.70 -6.97 16.06
N LEU A 75 24.26 -5.85 16.64
CA LEU A 75 23.83 -4.65 15.89
C LEU A 75 24.84 -4.22 14.82
N SER A 76 26.13 -4.38 15.10
CA SER A 76 27.20 -4.07 14.15
C SER A 76 27.24 -5.04 12.96
N ALA A 77 26.95 -6.32 13.16
CA ALA A 77 26.85 -7.30 12.08
C ALA A 77 25.63 -7.02 11.20
N VAL A 78 24.49 -6.70 11.83
CA VAL A 78 23.25 -6.36 11.13
C VAL A 78 23.40 -5.10 10.29
N ALA A 79 23.97 -4.03 10.85
CA ALA A 79 24.22 -2.79 10.12
C ALA A 79 25.15 -3.01 8.91
N ARG A 80 26.21 -3.83 9.07
CA ARG A 80 27.10 -4.21 7.95
C ARG A 80 26.38 -5.03 6.88
N LYS A 81 25.56 -6.02 7.26
CA LYS A 81 24.82 -6.87 6.31
C LYS A 81 23.80 -6.06 5.51
N LEU A 82 23.13 -5.12 6.17
CA LEU A 82 22.09 -4.32 5.54
C LEU A 82 22.67 -3.14 4.74
N ALA A 83 23.86 -2.63 5.13
CA ALA A 83 24.64 -1.51 4.54
C ALA A 83 23.88 -0.17 4.35
N MET A 84 22.55 -0.20 4.40
CA MET A 84 21.63 0.91 4.21
C MET A 84 21.13 1.47 5.55
N ILE A 85 21.51 0.88 6.68
CA ILE A 85 21.09 1.33 8.00
C ILE A 85 22.27 1.39 8.97
N ASP A 86 22.22 2.38 9.85
CA ASP A 86 23.14 2.50 10.97
C ASP A 86 22.76 1.60 12.14
N LYS A 87 23.74 1.35 13.02
CA LYS A 87 23.51 0.61 14.29
C LYS A 87 22.41 1.26 15.14
N SER A 88 22.33 2.59 15.13
CA SER A 88 21.31 3.36 15.86
C SER A 88 19.91 3.08 15.31
N THR A 89 19.77 3.00 13.99
CA THR A 89 18.53 2.66 13.29
C THR A 89 18.11 1.22 13.60
N ALA A 90 19.03 0.26 13.54
CA ALA A 90 18.77 -1.11 13.93
C ALA A 90 18.31 -1.22 15.40
N SER A 91 18.95 -0.48 16.32
CA SER A 91 18.54 -0.42 17.72
C SER A 91 17.13 0.17 17.92
N LYS A 92 16.79 1.25 17.19
CA LYS A 92 15.43 1.82 17.18
C LYS A 92 14.41 0.82 16.68
N TRP A 93 14.73 0.05 15.64
CA TRP A 93 13.85 -0.96 15.08
C TRP A 93 13.60 -2.12 16.04
N ILE A 94 14.63 -2.61 16.73
CA ILE A 94 14.50 -3.62 17.79
C ILE A 94 13.54 -3.15 18.88
N LYS A 95 13.66 -1.89 19.32
CA LYS A 95 12.75 -1.29 20.31
C LYS A 95 11.33 -1.18 19.75
N LYS A 96 11.17 -0.68 18.52
CA LYS A 96 9.86 -0.48 17.88
C LYS A 96 9.10 -1.79 17.70
N LEU A 97 9.81 -2.84 17.31
CA LEU A 97 9.24 -4.17 17.07
C LEU A 97 9.15 -5.03 18.34
N ASN A 98 9.49 -4.45 19.52
CA ASN A 98 9.55 -5.11 20.82
C ASN A 98 10.28 -6.47 20.81
N LEU A 99 11.43 -6.54 20.12
CA LEU A 99 12.17 -7.79 19.91
C LEU A 99 13.01 -8.23 21.12
N ARG A 100 13.13 -7.37 22.15
CA ARG A 100 13.98 -7.65 23.34
C ARG A 100 13.41 -8.74 24.25
N GLN A 101 12.08 -8.94 24.24
CA GLN A 101 11.40 -9.92 25.10
C GLN A 101 11.30 -11.32 24.46
N GLN A 102 11.92 -11.53 23.30
CA GLN A 102 11.85 -12.81 22.56
C GLN A 102 13.18 -13.57 22.51
N LEU A 103 14.22 -13.10 23.21
CA LEU A 103 15.35 -13.98 23.52
C LEU A 103 14.95 -14.88 24.71
N PRO A 104 15.03 -16.21 24.58
CA PRO A 104 14.92 -17.12 25.72
C PRO A 104 16.07 -16.91 26.72
#